data_AF-A0A1I2ELY2-F1
#
_entry.id   AF-A0A1I2ELY2-F1
#
_cell.length_a   1.000
_cell.length_b   1.000
_cell.length_c   1.000
_cell.angle_alpha   90.00
_cell.angle_beta   90.00
_cell.angle_gamma   90.00
#
_symmetry.space_group_name_H-M   'P 1'
#
loop_
_entity.id
_entity.type
_entity.pdbx_description
1 polymer ?
#
loop_
_entity_poly.entity_id
_entity_poly.type
_entity_poly.pdbx_seq_one_letter_code
_entity_poly.pdbx_strand_id
1 'polypeptide(L)'
;MAFAAALRGSRRAEAEAAYRRYGVLLDTWHIQHTPFGPWVLVVTRVDDCADIEAYAASSDEFEVWFKSTVHALTGSDPNKAPLRPPSTELYTWTGVTRVGSEAAE
;
A
#
# COMPACT_ATOMS: atom_id res chain seq x y z
N MET A 1 1.12 14.29 4.72
CA MET A 1 0.08 13.33 5.18
C MET A 1 0.62 12.44 6.28
N ALA A 2 -0.07 12.33 7.42
CA ALA A 2 0.39 11.60 8.61
C ALA A 2 0.68 10.11 8.34
N PHE A 3 -0.12 9.45 7.51
CA PHE A 3 0.09 8.05 7.11
C PHE A 3 1.45 7.81 6.45
N ALA A 4 1.77 8.58 5.40
CA ALA A 4 3.03 8.44 4.68
C ALA A 4 4.25 8.80 5.54
N ALA A 5 4.10 9.74 6.48
CA ALA A 5 5.13 10.06 7.45
C ALA A 5 5.37 8.90 8.44
N ALA A 6 4.31 8.25 8.93
CA ALA A 6 4.43 7.09 9.81
C ALA A 6 5.16 5.92 9.14
N LEU A 7 4.82 5.60 7.88
CA LEU A 7 5.50 4.55 7.10
C LEU A 7 6.97 4.85 6.81
N ARG A 8 7.34 6.13 6.67
CA ARG A 8 8.74 6.54 6.50
C ARG A 8 9.52 6.62 7.82
N GLY A 9 8.82 6.71 8.94
CA GLY A 9 9.39 6.95 10.27
C GLY A 9 9.02 5.86 11.26
N SER A 10 8.15 6.20 12.21
CA SER A 10 7.88 5.39 13.41
C SER A 10 7.40 3.97 13.14
N ARG A 11 6.70 3.73 12.02
CA ARG A 11 6.15 2.42 11.63
C ARG A 11 6.92 1.77 10.49
N ARG A 12 8.09 2.30 10.12
CA ARG A 12 8.88 1.80 8.99
C ARG A 12 9.26 0.34 9.13
N ALA A 13 9.76 -0.06 10.30
CA ALA A 13 10.22 -1.43 10.53
C ALA A 13 9.07 -2.45 10.47
N GLU A 14 7.92 -2.11 11.06
CA GLU A 14 6.70 -2.92 11.02
C GLU A 14 6.20 -3.06 9.56
N ALA A 15 6.18 -1.96 8.81
CA ALA A 15 5.80 -1.96 7.40
C ALA A 15 6.73 -2.84 6.55
N GLU A 16 8.05 -2.71 6.70
CA GLU A 16 9.01 -3.57 6.00
C GLU A 16 8.82 -5.05 6.35
N ALA A 17 8.52 -5.38 7.60
CA ALA A 17 8.25 -6.76 8.02
C ALA A 17 6.97 -7.32 7.38
N ALA A 18 5.87 -6.55 7.42
CA ALA A 18 4.60 -6.93 6.80
C ALA A 18 4.75 -7.09 5.27
N TYR A 19 5.41 -6.16 4.60
CA TYR A 19 5.68 -6.24 3.16
C TYR A 19 6.47 -7.49 2.78
N ARG A 20 7.52 -7.84 3.54
CA ARG A 20 8.26 -9.09 3.31
C ARG A 20 7.40 -10.32 3.56
N ARG A 21 6.57 -10.32 4.62
CA ARG A 21 5.70 -11.43 4.98
C ARG A 21 4.70 -11.78 3.87
N TYR A 22 4.12 -10.76 3.24
CA TYR A 22 3.10 -10.93 2.19
C TYR A 22 3.67 -10.85 0.77
N GLY A 23 4.99 -10.90 0.60
CA GLY A 23 5.62 -10.91 -0.72
C GLY A 23 5.38 -9.62 -1.52
N VAL A 24 5.23 -8.47 -0.88
CA VAL A 24 5.03 -7.18 -1.56
C VAL A 24 6.34 -6.78 -2.25
N LEU A 25 6.31 -6.76 -3.58
CA LEU A 25 7.44 -6.43 -4.45
C LEU A 25 7.51 -4.92 -4.77
N LEU A 26 6.36 -4.26 -4.75
CA LEU A 26 6.22 -2.83 -5.00
C LEU A 26 4.98 -2.35 -4.28
N ASP A 27 5.08 -1.25 -3.55
CA ASP A 27 3.93 -0.53 -3.02
C ASP A 27 4.12 0.96 -3.28
N THR A 28 3.22 1.56 -4.05
CA THR A 28 3.30 2.98 -4.38
C THR A 28 1.96 3.66 -4.14
N TRP A 29 2.01 4.83 -3.52
CA TRP A 29 0.87 5.61 -3.10
C TRP A 29 0.93 6.99 -3.74
N HIS A 30 -0.13 7.38 -4.42
CA HIS A 30 -0.19 8.62 -5.19
C HIS A 30 -1.46 9.39 -4.83
N ILE A 31 -1.38 10.72 -4.85
CA ILE A 31 -2.55 11.58 -4.81
C ILE A 31 -2.68 12.21 -6.18
N GLN A 32 -3.82 11.97 -6.83
CA GLN A 32 -4.20 12.62 -8.08
C GLN A 32 -5.30 13.62 -7.77
N HIS A 33 -5.04 14.91 -7.96
CA HIS A 33 -6.10 15.92 -7.89
C HIS A 33 -6.97 15.83 -9.15
N THR A 34 -8.29 15.80 -8.95
CA THR A 34 -9.29 15.80 -10.03
C THR A 34 -10.33 16.90 -9.80
N PRO A 35 -11.11 17.31 -10.82
CA PRO A 35 -12.24 18.22 -10.63
C PRO A 35 -13.30 17.74 -9.64
N PHE A 36 -13.36 16.43 -9.35
CA PHE A 36 -14.29 15.82 -8.40
C PHE A 36 -13.67 15.62 -6.99
N GLY A 37 -12.45 16.12 -6.77
CA GLY A 37 -11.69 15.96 -5.54
C GLY A 37 -10.43 15.10 -5.71
N PRO A 38 -9.61 14.98 -4.66
CA PRO A 38 -8.39 14.18 -4.70
C PRO A 38 -8.73 12.68 -4.69
N TRP A 39 -8.02 11.92 -5.52
CA TRP A 39 -8.04 10.47 -5.51
C TRP A 39 -6.73 9.95 -4.91
N VAL A 40 -6.85 8.94 -4.04
CA VAL A 40 -5.70 8.16 -3.58
C VAL A 40 -5.60 6.93 -4.46
N LEU A 41 -4.48 6.79 -5.17
CA LEU A 41 -4.18 5.66 -6.03
C LEU A 41 -3.08 4.83 -5.38
N VAL A 42 -3.38 3.55 -5.15
CA VAL A 42 -2.43 2.60 -4.58
C VAL A 42 -2.14 1.53 -5.60
N VAL A 43 -0.87 1.31 -5.90
CA VAL A 43 -0.41 0.22 -6.76
C VAL A 43 0.48 -0.67 -5.93
N THR A 44 -0.05 -1.84 -5.59
CA THR A 44 0.65 -2.89 -4.86
C THR A 44 0.87 -4.06 -5.81
N ARG A 45 2.12 -4.44 -6.00
CA ARG A 45 2.49 -5.69 -6.68
C ARG A 45 2.95 -6.68 -5.63
N VAL A 46 2.30 -7.82 -5.59
CA VAL A 46 2.63 -8.95 -4.72
C VAL A 46 3.16 -10.09 -5.57
N ASP A 47 3.97 -10.96 -4.95
CA ASP A 47 4.32 -12.25 -5.52
C ASP A 47 3.11 -13.20 -5.54
N ASP A 48 3.12 -14.22 -6.39
CA ASP A 48 2.01 -15.15 -6.62
C ASP A 48 1.68 -16.02 -5.39
N CYS A 49 2.59 -16.06 -4.40
CA CYS A 49 2.44 -16.80 -3.15
C CYS A 49 1.81 -15.99 -2.00
N ALA A 50 1.31 -14.78 -2.26
CA ALA A 50 0.74 -13.94 -1.21
C ALA A 50 -0.57 -14.52 -0.65
N ASP A 51 -0.59 -14.79 0.66
CA ASP A 51 -1.78 -15.26 1.37
C ASP A 51 -2.69 -14.09 1.76
N ILE A 52 -3.59 -13.73 0.84
CA ILE A 52 -4.53 -12.61 0.99
C ILE A 52 -5.54 -12.87 2.11
N GLU A 53 -5.93 -14.13 2.32
CA GLU A 53 -6.87 -14.51 3.39
C GLU A 53 -6.22 -14.34 4.76
N ALA A 54 -4.96 -14.74 4.92
CA ALA A 54 -4.20 -14.51 6.15
C ALA A 54 -4.01 -13.02 6.43
N TYR A 55 -3.75 -12.19 5.41
CA TYR A 55 -3.68 -10.74 5.57
C TYR A 55 -5.02 -10.13 6.04
N ALA A 56 -6.12 -10.54 5.42
CA ALA A 56 -7.46 -10.09 5.80
C ALA A 56 -7.78 -10.48 7.25
N ALA A 57 -7.45 -11.71 7.65
CA ALA A 57 -7.73 -12.24 8.99
C ALA A 57 -6.75 -11.79 10.09
N SER A 58 -5.61 -11.19 9.73
CA SER A 58 -4.57 -10.84 10.68
C SER A 58 -5.02 -9.82 11.73
N SER A 59 -4.61 -10.08 12.96
CA SER A 59 -4.83 -9.26 14.15
C SER A 59 -3.55 -8.57 14.66
N ASP A 60 -2.48 -8.58 13.88
CA ASP A 60 -1.25 -7.84 14.20
C ASP A 60 -1.56 -6.33 14.34
N GLU A 61 -0.98 -5.66 15.34
CA GLU A 61 -1.31 -4.26 15.65
C GLU A 61 -0.99 -3.31 14.50
N PHE A 62 0.14 -3.52 13.81
CA PHE A 62 0.50 -2.72 12.65
C PHE A 62 -0.48 -2.98 11.51
N GLU A 63 -0.79 -4.25 11.23
CA GLU A 63 -1.67 -4.61 10.13
C GLU A 63 -3.11 -4.12 10.36
N VAL A 64 -3.62 -4.19 11.60
CA VAL A 64 -4.92 -3.61 11.97
C VAL A 64 -4.93 -2.09 11.75
N TRP A 65 -3.89 -1.38 12.22
CA TRP A 65 -3.76 0.05 12.00
C TRP A 65 -3.66 0.40 10.51
N PHE A 66 -2.86 -0.35 9.75
CA PHE A 66 -2.63 -0.14 8.34
C PHE A 66 -3.93 -0.33 7.54
N LYS A 67 -4.63 -1.46 7.76
CA LYS A 67 -5.90 -1.77 7.10
C LYS A 67 -6.98 -0.73 7.41
N SER A 68 -7.07 -0.28 8.66
CA SER A 68 -7.97 0.81 9.07
C SER A 68 -7.65 2.12 8.33
N THR A 69 -6.36 2.46 8.22
CA THR A 69 -5.92 3.67 7.53
C THR A 69 -6.17 3.61 6.03
N VAL A 70 -5.91 2.46 5.38
CA VAL A 70 -6.25 2.21 3.96
C VAL A 70 -7.75 2.43 3.73
N HIS A 71 -8.60 1.87 4.59
CA HIS A 71 -10.05 2.03 4.48
C HIS A 71 -10.47 3.50 4.62
N ALA A 72 -9.94 4.21 5.61
CA ALA A 72 -10.25 5.63 5.81
C ALA A 72 -9.80 6.52 4.64
N LEU A 73 -8.65 6.22 4.01
CA LEU A 73 -8.09 7.03 2.93
C LEU A 73 -8.69 6.71 1.56
N THR A 74 -9.09 5.47 1.31
CA THR A 74 -9.44 4.98 -0.03
C THR A 74 -10.87 4.46 -0.15
N GLY A 75 -11.53 4.20 0.98
CA GLY A 75 -12.82 3.49 1.04
C GLY A 75 -12.72 1.98 0.81
N SER A 76 -11.56 1.44 0.41
CA SER A 76 -11.36 0.01 0.21
C SER A 76 -11.10 -0.67 1.56
N ASP A 77 -11.91 -1.66 1.93
CA ASP A 77 -11.75 -2.43 3.18
C ASP A 77 -10.85 -3.66 2.96
N PRO A 78 -9.61 -3.67 3.47
CA PRO A 78 -8.70 -4.78 3.20
C PRO A 78 -9.05 -6.08 3.93
N ASN A 79 -10.03 -6.05 4.84
CA ASN A 79 -10.48 -7.24 5.57
C ASN A 79 -11.56 -8.03 4.81
N LYS A 80 -12.06 -7.52 3.68
CA LYS A 80 -13.15 -8.14 2.92
C LYS A 80 -12.66 -8.63 1.56
N ALA A 81 -12.64 -9.94 1.38
CA ALA A 81 -12.36 -10.56 0.09
C ALA A 81 -13.61 -10.59 -0.83
N PRO A 82 -13.43 -10.57 -2.17
CA PRO A 82 -12.21 -10.16 -2.85
C PRO A 82 -12.04 -8.65 -2.78
N LEU A 83 -10.79 -8.16 -2.82
CA LEU A 83 -10.45 -6.73 -2.79
C LEU A 83 -10.85 -5.96 -4.07
N ARG A 84 -11.85 -6.45 -4.82
CA ARG A 84 -12.20 -6.21 -6.24
C ARG A 84 -11.40 -7.09 -7.21
N PRO A 85 -11.83 -7.22 -8.49
CA PRO A 85 -11.04 -7.91 -9.50
C PRO A 85 -9.63 -7.31 -9.58
N PRO A 86 -8.59 -8.14 -9.74
CA PRO A 86 -7.23 -7.63 -9.86
C PRO A 86 -7.12 -6.70 -11.07
N SER A 87 -6.32 -5.64 -10.92
CA SER A 87 -5.95 -4.78 -12.04
C SER A 87 -5.10 -5.56 -13.04
N THR A 88 -5.38 -5.40 -14.34
CA THR A 88 -4.52 -5.92 -15.40
C THR A 88 -3.41 -4.91 -15.70
N GLU A 89 -2.15 -5.31 -15.48
CA GLU A 89 -1.01 -4.52 -15.95
C GLU A 89 -0.98 -4.52 -17.49
N LEU A 90 -1.01 -3.35 -18.11
CA LEU A 90 -0.94 -3.21 -19.58
C LEU A 90 0.50 -3.02 -20.08
N TYR A 91 1.36 -2.40 -19.27
CA TYR A 91 2.77 -2.11 -19.60
C TYR A 91 3.55 -1.74 -18.33
N THR A 92 4.75 -2.30 -18.17
CA THR A 92 5.73 -1.89 -17.15
C THR A 92 7.08 -1.67 -17.80
N TRP A 93 7.75 -0.58 -17.42
CA TRP A 93 9.12 -0.26 -17.81
C TRP A 93 10.07 -0.43 -16.62
N THR A 94 11.20 -1.10 -16.82
CA THR A 94 12.13 -1.54 -15.77
C THR A 94 13.50 -0.87 -15.86
N GLY A 95 13.55 0.47 -15.92
CA GLY A 95 14.78 1.17 -16.33
C GLY A 95 15.21 2.43 -15.59
N VAL A 96 14.94 2.67 -14.29
CA VAL A 96 15.65 3.72 -13.51
C VAL A 96 15.69 3.36 -12.02
N THR A 97 16.87 3.49 -11.40
CA THR A 97 17.08 3.51 -9.95
C THR A 97 16.56 4.84 -9.39
N ARG A 98 15.47 4.84 -8.61
CA ARG A 98 15.02 6.05 -7.92
C ARG A 98 16.01 6.44 -6.83
N VAL A 99 16.72 7.55 -7.02
CA VAL A 99 17.38 8.28 -5.92
C VAL A 99 16.27 8.92 -5.09
N GLY A 100 16.19 8.58 -3.80
CA GLY A 100 15.12 9.04 -2.91
C GLY A 100 15.05 10.57 -2.87
N SER A 101 13.86 11.13 -3.07
CA SER A 101 13.65 12.58 -2.91
C SER A 101 13.74 12.93 -1.43
N GLU A 102 14.67 13.82 -1.07
CA GLU A 102 14.68 14.52 0.21
C GLU A 102 13.34 15.20 0.45
N ALA A 103 12.86 15.11 1.69
CA ALA A 103 11.62 15.71 2.13
C ALA A 103 11.67 17.23 1.91
N ALA A 104 10.76 17.76 1.09
CA ALA A 104 10.53 19.18 1.03
C ALA A 104 9.97 19.66 2.38
N GLU A 105 10.61 20.73 2.86
CA GLU A 105 10.44 21.48 4.11
C GLU A 105 9.00 21.92 4.39
#